data_AF-A0A7S0VBX8-F1
#
_entry.id   AF-A0A7S0VBX8-F1
#
_cell.length_a   1.000
_cell.length_b   1.000
_cell.length_c   1.000
_cell.angle_alpha   90.00
_cell.angle_beta   90.00
_cell.angle_gamma   90.00
#
_symmetry.space_group_name_H-M   'P 1'
#
loop_
_entity.id
_entity.type
_entity.pdbx_description
1 polymer ?
#
loop_
_entity_poly.entity_id
_entity_poly.type
_entity_poly.pdbx_seq_one_letter_code
_entity_poly.pdbx_strand_id
1 'polypeptide(L)'
;EEAKEGEGGRIPEGQGLKQRHLVRDRVMARTHTMLATWTAARLACSRAIGHSRCALHSSARTRGLSSSAAAAAAKASPVGGAGSDSALSLLGALDVRRMALICFRGPTDFEGKVKEIENKDLDWSKTIFHTHTNPIVAAMLKARFGQRPLWADSVVAEVCEAAASLPGRQFCADPAIKDFMVNECEFKNEHADGGFDDHLDFCAEFAARYFPGSSPNVLHLHSICGVGTNLFPMDFAKLPMLEGLLTGREFLHVQAFPAVQRLLFVSLLKALRAERKARGGLGALRGVAFTTYHGAKLSLEGGDFWEQLNYQLIHVLDFLPVQRWPSQRGDPTVRFFVQLHQLLREEGRLLADVRADRLAGVPGVGGAG
;
A
#
# COMPACT_ATOMS: atom_id res chain seq x y z
N GLU A 1 57.55 23.74 12.79
CA GLU A 1 57.35 25.16 12.45
C GLU A 1 56.20 25.28 11.46
N GLU A 2 55.27 26.15 11.83
CA GLU A 2 54.32 26.93 11.04
C GLU A 2 53.32 26.30 10.05
N ALA A 3 52.07 26.66 10.33
CA ALA A 3 50.83 26.43 9.62
C ALA A 3 50.72 27.25 8.33
N LYS A 4 49.92 26.75 7.38
CA LYS A 4 49.07 27.62 6.54
C LYS A 4 47.69 26.99 6.36
N GLU A 5 46.72 27.66 6.97
CA GLU A 5 45.29 27.56 6.68
C GLU A 5 45.03 28.00 5.23
N GLY A 6 44.11 27.30 4.55
CA GLY A 6 43.70 27.58 3.17
C GLY A 6 42.18 27.45 3.03
N GLU A 7 41.51 28.58 3.22
CA GLU A 7 40.24 29.04 2.65
C GLU A 7 39.14 28.01 2.34
N GLY A 8 38.12 28.01 3.20
CA GLY A 8 36.79 27.46 2.91
C GLY A 8 36.04 28.29 1.87
N GLY A 9 35.83 27.71 0.69
CA GLY A 9 34.94 28.25 -0.32
C GLY A 9 33.47 28.18 0.12
N ARG A 10 32.88 29.33 0.47
CA ARG A 10 31.43 29.50 0.57
C ARG A 10 30.79 29.26 -0.79
N ILE A 11 29.94 28.23 -0.89
CA ILE A 11 29.01 28.08 -2.01
C ILE A 11 27.93 29.16 -1.87
N PRO A 12 27.63 29.96 -2.91
CA PRO A 12 26.61 31.00 -2.83
C PRO A 12 25.22 30.38 -2.60
N GLU A 13 24.50 30.86 -1.58
CA GLU A 13 23.16 30.40 -1.16
C GLU A 13 22.09 30.38 -2.29
N GLY A 14 22.36 30.98 -3.45
CA GLY A 14 21.46 30.97 -4.61
C GLY A 14 21.60 29.78 -5.58
N GLN A 15 22.68 28.98 -5.51
CA GLN A 15 22.90 27.88 -6.48
C GLN A 15 22.26 26.54 -6.05
N GLY A 16 22.09 26.30 -4.75
CA GLY A 16 21.45 25.10 -4.22
C GLY A 16 19.95 24.99 -4.56
N LEU A 17 19.23 26.11 -4.57
CA LEU A 17 17.80 26.15 -4.94
C LEU A 17 17.58 25.84 -6.43
N LYS A 18 18.41 26.36 -7.33
CA LYS A 18 18.32 26.07 -8.77
C LYS A 18 18.65 24.60 -9.09
N GLN A 19 19.62 24.00 -8.41
CA GLN A 19 19.89 22.56 -8.55
C GLN A 19 18.76 21.69 -7.97
N ARG A 20 18.15 22.07 -6.85
CA ARG A 20 16.98 21.37 -6.28
C ARG A 20 15.75 21.40 -7.21
N HIS A 21 15.49 22.53 -7.86
CA HIS A 21 14.41 22.62 -8.87
C HIS A 21 14.72 21.79 -10.13
N LEU A 22 15.96 21.82 -10.64
CA LEU A 22 16.36 21.01 -11.80
C LEU A 22 16.33 19.50 -11.53
N VAL A 23 16.66 19.06 -10.31
CA VAL A 23 16.55 17.65 -9.90
C VAL A 23 15.08 17.26 -9.73
N ARG A 24 14.25 18.12 -9.12
CA ARG A 24 12.80 17.93 -9.02
C ARG A 24 12.16 17.80 -10.41
N ASP A 25 12.50 18.66 -11.36
CA ASP A 25 11.92 18.65 -12.70
C ASP A 25 12.38 17.43 -13.53
N ARG A 26 13.63 16.98 -13.37
CA ARG A 26 14.12 15.72 -13.99
C ARG A 26 13.51 14.47 -13.37
N VAL A 27 13.19 14.49 -12.07
CA VAL A 27 12.51 13.38 -11.38
C VAL A 27 11.02 13.33 -11.75
N MET A 28 10.37 14.50 -11.90
CA MET A 28 8.99 14.63 -12.40
C MET A 28 8.88 14.17 -13.86
N ALA A 29 9.83 14.55 -14.72
CA ALA A 29 9.85 14.10 -16.12
C ALA A 29 9.94 12.56 -16.25
N ARG A 30 10.71 11.90 -15.38
CA ARG A 30 10.83 10.42 -15.36
C ARG A 30 9.59 9.71 -14.78
N THR A 31 8.84 10.35 -13.88
CA THR A 31 7.57 9.80 -13.35
C THR A 31 6.44 9.89 -14.38
N HIS A 32 6.40 10.94 -15.20
CA HIS A 32 5.51 11.00 -16.37
C HIS A 32 5.80 9.88 -17.37
N THR A 33 7.07 9.52 -17.58
CA THR A 33 7.45 8.38 -18.44
C THR A 33 7.00 7.03 -17.86
N MET A 34 7.00 6.86 -16.53
CA MET A 34 6.53 5.63 -15.86
C MET A 34 5.02 5.43 -15.98
N LEU A 35 4.22 6.49 -15.76
CA LEU A 35 2.78 6.45 -16.01
C LEU A 35 2.48 6.26 -17.51
N ALA A 36 3.28 6.84 -18.41
CA ALA A 36 3.11 6.66 -19.86
C ALA A 36 3.42 5.23 -20.34
N THR A 37 4.45 4.56 -19.78
CA THR A 37 4.73 3.14 -20.07
C THR A 37 3.63 2.22 -19.51
N TRP A 38 3.06 2.57 -18.35
CA TRP A 38 1.83 1.97 -17.81
C TRP A 38 0.62 2.11 -18.76
N THR A 39 0.52 3.26 -19.43
CA THR A 39 -0.59 3.61 -20.33
C THR A 39 -0.50 2.86 -21.68
N ALA A 40 0.70 2.75 -22.26
CA ALA A 40 0.93 2.04 -23.52
C ALA A 40 0.62 0.54 -23.42
N ALA A 41 0.94 -0.09 -22.29
CA ALA A 41 0.66 -1.51 -22.04
C ALA A 41 -0.86 -1.79 -21.95
N ARG A 42 -1.68 -0.83 -21.49
CA ARG A 42 -3.13 -0.96 -21.35
C ARG A 42 -3.87 -0.74 -22.67
N LEU A 43 -3.45 0.24 -23.50
CA LEU A 43 -4.01 0.48 -24.83
C LEU A 43 -3.78 -0.70 -25.80
N ALA A 44 -2.64 -1.37 -25.70
CA ALA A 44 -2.37 -2.58 -26.48
C ALA A 44 -3.30 -3.75 -26.08
N CYS A 45 -3.66 -3.85 -24.80
CA CYS A 45 -4.53 -4.90 -24.28
C CYS A 45 -6.01 -4.67 -24.60
N SER A 46 -6.48 -3.42 -24.61
CA SER A 46 -7.87 -3.08 -24.98
C SER A 46 -8.20 -3.32 -26.45
N ARG A 47 -7.22 -3.18 -27.37
CA ARG A 47 -7.42 -3.47 -28.81
C ARG A 47 -7.59 -4.96 -29.11
N ALA A 48 -7.01 -5.83 -28.29
CA ALA A 48 -7.15 -7.28 -28.43
C ALA A 48 -8.53 -7.81 -27.98
N ILE A 49 -9.23 -7.08 -27.10
CA ILE A 49 -10.52 -7.52 -26.52
C ILE A 49 -11.72 -7.04 -27.36
N GLY A 50 -11.55 -6.01 -28.19
CA GLY A 50 -12.63 -5.41 -28.98
C GLY A 50 -13.17 -6.24 -30.16
N HIS A 51 -12.56 -7.39 -30.49
CA HIS A 51 -12.93 -8.18 -31.68
C HIS A 51 -13.88 -9.37 -31.42
N SER A 52 -14.35 -9.60 -30.18
CA SER A 52 -15.07 -10.85 -29.84
C SER A 52 -16.47 -10.69 -29.25
N ARG A 53 -17.19 -9.59 -29.50
CA ARG A 53 -18.59 -9.48 -29.07
C ARG A 53 -19.49 -8.96 -30.19
N CYS A 54 -19.92 -9.87 -31.05
CA CYS A 54 -21.16 -9.74 -31.81
C CYS A 54 -21.91 -11.08 -31.72
N ALA A 55 -23.23 -11.01 -31.62
CA ALA A 55 -24.21 -12.10 -31.53
C ALA A 55 -24.37 -12.79 -30.16
N LEU A 56 -25.43 -12.43 -29.44
CA LEU A 56 -26.56 -13.31 -29.07
C LEU A 56 -27.33 -12.69 -27.89
N HIS A 57 -28.51 -12.14 -28.15
CA HIS A 57 -29.61 -12.06 -27.18
C HIS A 57 -30.94 -12.02 -27.93
N SER A 58 -31.78 -13.03 -27.69
CA SER A 58 -33.22 -12.97 -27.95
C SER A 58 -33.99 -13.47 -26.73
N SER A 59 -34.95 -12.63 -26.33
CA SER A 59 -36.24 -12.93 -25.69
C SER A 59 -36.30 -13.68 -24.36
N ALA A 60 -36.80 -12.99 -23.32
CA ALA A 60 -38.10 -13.32 -22.73
C ALA A 60 -38.62 -12.18 -21.84
N ARG A 61 -39.94 -11.99 -21.89
CA ARG A 61 -40.75 -10.89 -21.36
C ARG A 61 -41.36 -11.18 -19.98
N THR A 62 -41.47 -10.11 -19.20
CA THR A 62 -42.56 -9.70 -18.29
C THR A 62 -43.05 -10.63 -17.17
N ARG A 63 -43.08 -10.09 -15.94
CA ARG A 63 -44.30 -9.65 -15.21
C ARG A 63 -43.91 -8.77 -14.03
N GLY A 64 -44.56 -7.61 -13.92
CA GLY A 64 -44.38 -6.68 -12.80
C GLY A 64 -45.31 -6.99 -11.63
N LEU A 65 -45.05 -6.36 -10.49
CA LEU A 65 -46.08 -5.97 -9.51
C LEU A 65 -45.52 -4.87 -8.57
N SER A 66 -46.23 -3.75 -8.63
CA SER A 66 -46.50 -2.70 -7.63
C SER A 66 -45.38 -2.06 -6.79
N SER A 67 -45.15 -0.80 -7.14
CA SER A 67 -44.79 0.34 -6.29
C SER A 67 -45.70 0.52 -5.08
N SER A 68 -45.14 0.52 -3.85
CA SER A 68 -45.56 1.43 -2.74
C SER A 68 -44.71 1.34 -1.45
N ALA A 69 -43.45 0.85 -1.49
CA ALA A 69 -42.58 0.80 -0.31
C ALA A 69 -41.32 1.70 -0.42
N ALA A 70 -41.25 2.58 -1.41
CA ALA A 70 -40.03 3.29 -1.81
C ALA A 70 -39.91 4.75 -1.31
N ALA A 71 -40.72 5.21 -0.36
CA ALA A 71 -40.79 6.63 0.01
C ALA A 71 -40.61 6.97 1.49
N ALA A 72 -40.16 6.05 2.35
CA ALA A 72 -40.00 6.31 3.79
C ALA A 72 -38.69 5.79 4.40
N ALA A 73 -37.59 5.79 3.63
CA ALA A 73 -36.25 5.37 4.11
C ALA A 73 -35.15 6.41 3.79
N ALA A 74 -35.51 7.69 3.70
CA ALA A 74 -34.60 8.76 3.28
C ALA A 74 -34.16 9.72 4.41
N LYS A 75 -34.52 9.47 5.68
CA LYS A 75 -34.04 10.29 6.81
C LYS A 75 -33.83 9.41 8.04
N ALA A 76 -32.61 9.51 8.57
CA ALA A 76 -32.05 8.81 9.74
C ALA A 76 -31.67 7.34 9.53
N SER A 77 -30.36 7.05 9.56
CA SER A 77 -29.80 6.21 10.63
C SER A 77 -28.26 6.20 10.65
N PRO A 78 -27.64 6.50 11.80
CA PRO A 78 -26.64 5.62 12.39
C PRO A 78 -27.39 4.40 12.97
N VAL A 79 -27.10 3.19 12.52
CA VAL A 79 -27.63 1.97 13.16
C VAL A 79 -26.54 1.38 14.03
N GLY A 80 -26.67 1.61 15.34
CA GLY A 80 -26.24 0.65 16.33
C GLY A 80 -27.16 -0.57 16.25
N GLY A 81 -26.57 -1.73 16.00
CA GLY A 81 -27.12 -3.01 16.45
C GLY A 81 -26.35 -3.37 17.72
N ALA A 82 -27.05 -3.63 18.82
CA ALA A 82 -26.49 -3.86 20.16
C ALA A 82 -25.70 -5.19 20.31
N GLY A 83 -25.05 -5.67 19.24
CA GLY A 83 -24.08 -6.76 19.23
C GLY A 83 -22.87 -6.51 18.33
N SER A 84 -22.77 -5.37 17.63
CA SER A 84 -21.64 -5.03 16.74
C SER A 84 -20.56 -4.17 17.38
N ASP A 85 -20.86 -3.50 18.49
CA ASP A 85 -19.95 -2.53 19.10
C ASP A 85 -18.73 -3.17 19.78
N SER A 86 -18.83 -4.44 20.23
CA SER A 86 -17.68 -5.12 20.86
C SER A 86 -16.66 -5.63 19.83
N ALA A 87 -17.11 -6.09 18.66
CA ALA A 87 -16.22 -6.58 17.59
C ALA A 87 -15.47 -5.43 16.90
N LEU A 88 -16.13 -4.29 16.69
CA LEU A 88 -15.52 -3.06 16.16
C LEU A 88 -14.54 -2.41 17.16
N SER A 89 -14.64 -2.72 18.46
CA SER A 89 -13.69 -2.25 19.46
C SER A 89 -12.37 -3.04 19.50
N LEU A 90 -12.36 -4.29 19.02
CA LEU A 90 -11.24 -5.24 19.19
C LEU A 90 -10.05 -4.99 18.24
N LEU A 91 -10.31 -4.46 17.05
CA LEU A 91 -9.29 -4.12 16.04
C LEU A 91 -9.20 -2.60 15.77
N GLY A 92 -9.97 -1.78 16.48
CA GLY A 92 -10.26 -0.41 16.08
C GLY A 92 -11.28 -0.34 14.94
N ALA A 93 -11.65 0.87 14.52
CA ALA A 93 -12.63 1.14 13.46
C ALA A 93 -12.16 0.74 12.04
N LEU A 94 -11.38 -0.34 11.90
CA LEU A 94 -10.93 -0.85 10.61
C LEU A 94 -12.11 -1.26 9.75
N ASP A 95 -12.02 -0.98 8.46
CA ASP A 95 -12.99 -1.46 7.49
C ASP A 95 -12.98 -3.00 7.36
N VAL A 96 -14.07 -3.54 6.82
CA VAL A 96 -14.29 -4.99 6.66
C VAL A 96 -13.17 -5.67 5.86
N ARG A 97 -12.56 -4.99 4.90
CA ARG A 97 -11.47 -5.58 4.11
C ARG A 97 -10.21 -5.73 4.95
N ARG A 98 -9.81 -4.71 5.69
CA ARG A 98 -8.63 -4.76 6.57
C ARG A 98 -8.83 -5.76 7.69
N MET A 99 -10.02 -5.81 8.28
CA MET A 99 -10.39 -6.87 9.23
C MET A 99 -10.25 -8.25 8.59
N ALA A 100 -10.76 -8.47 7.39
CA ALA A 100 -10.63 -9.75 6.68
C ALA A 100 -9.17 -10.14 6.43
N LEU A 101 -8.33 -9.19 6.00
CA LEU A 101 -6.89 -9.42 5.81
C LEU A 101 -6.22 -9.89 7.10
N ILE A 102 -6.53 -9.27 8.23
CA ILE A 102 -6.02 -9.69 9.55
C ILE A 102 -6.57 -11.08 9.92
N CYS A 103 -7.88 -11.28 9.88
CA CYS A 103 -8.52 -12.53 10.28
C CYS A 103 -8.01 -13.74 9.48
N PHE A 104 -7.86 -13.57 8.17
CA PHE A 104 -7.47 -14.64 7.26
C PHE A 104 -5.97 -14.66 6.94
N ARG A 105 -5.19 -13.77 7.58
CA ARG A 105 -3.73 -13.64 7.45
C ARG A 105 -3.25 -13.40 6.01
N GLY A 106 -4.05 -12.73 5.18
CA GLY A 106 -3.73 -12.52 3.78
C GLY A 106 -4.92 -12.22 2.89
N PRO A 107 -4.69 -12.00 1.58
CA PRO A 107 -5.73 -11.66 0.63
C PRO A 107 -6.76 -12.80 0.46
N THR A 108 -8.03 -12.42 0.36
CA THR A 108 -9.14 -13.34 0.09
C THR A 108 -9.95 -12.82 -1.09
N ASP A 109 -10.34 -13.71 -2.01
CA ASP A 109 -11.24 -13.37 -3.12
C ASP A 109 -12.70 -13.51 -2.68
N PHE A 110 -13.39 -12.36 -2.54
CA PHE A 110 -14.82 -12.30 -2.21
C PHE A 110 -15.70 -12.16 -3.45
N GLU A 111 -15.33 -12.80 -4.57
CA GLU A 111 -16.10 -12.78 -5.82
C GLU A 111 -17.59 -13.01 -5.60
N GLY A 112 -18.41 -12.10 -6.16
CA GLY A 112 -19.86 -12.17 -6.08
C GLY A 112 -20.45 -11.79 -4.71
N LYS A 113 -19.62 -11.54 -3.70
CA LYS A 113 -20.04 -11.10 -2.36
C LYS A 113 -19.67 -9.65 -2.05
N VAL A 114 -18.97 -8.97 -2.96
CA VAL A 114 -18.64 -7.54 -2.86
C VAL A 114 -19.01 -6.83 -4.14
N LYS A 115 -19.51 -5.61 -4.04
CA LYS A 115 -19.75 -4.74 -5.18
C LYS A 115 -19.03 -3.42 -5.00
N GLU A 116 -18.14 -3.08 -5.93
CA GLU A 116 -17.56 -1.74 -5.98
C GLU A 116 -18.63 -0.76 -6.48
N ILE A 117 -18.84 0.30 -5.71
CA ILE A 117 -19.78 1.38 -6.03
C ILE A 117 -19.07 2.72 -5.88
N GLU A 118 -19.54 3.74 -6.60
CA GLU A 118 -18.98 5.09 -6.50
C GLU A 118 -19.08 5.64 -5.07
N ASN A 119 -17.95 6.14 -4.57
CA ASN A 119 -17.90 6.86 -3.31
C ASN A 119 -18.29 8.32 -3.53
N LYS A 120 -19.56 8.64 -3.32
CA LYS A 120 -20.11 10.00 -3.51
C LYS A 120 -19.59 11.00 -2.47
N ASP A 121 -19.09 10.52 -1.35
CA ASP A 121 -18.61 11.34 -0.24
C ASP A 121 -17.13 11.71 -0.41
N LEU A 122 -16.43 11.15 -1.42
CA LEU A 122 -15.03 11.45 -1.69
C LEU A 122 -14.86 12.87 -2.26
N ASP A 123 -14.30 13.75 -1.45
CA ASP A 123 -13.86 15.08 -1.88
C ASP A 123 -12.47 15.00 -2.52
N TRP A 124 -12.43 14.93 -3.86
CA TRP A 124 -11.18 14.84 -4.62
C TRP A 124 -10.19 15.97 -4.31
N SER A 125 -10.71 17.17 -4.01
CA SER A 125 -9.89 18.36 -3.76
C SER A 125 -9.06 18.25 -2.48
N LYS A 126 -9.45 17.36 -1.58
CA LYS A 126 -8.78 17.11 -0.30
C LYS A 126 -7.83 15.90 -0.34
N THR A 127 -7.63 15.26 -1.50
CA THR A 127 -6.74 14.09 -1.64
C THR A 127 -5.38 14.50 -2.20
N ILE A 128 -4.31 13.73 -1.97
CA ILE A 128 -2.97 14.02 -2.54
C ILE A 128 -2.98 14.04 -4.07
N PHE A 129 -3.97 13.36 -4.65
CA PHE A 129 -4.12 13.21 -6.09
C PHE A 129 -4.66 14.47 -6.77
N HIS A 130 -5.11 15.48 -6.01
CA HIS A 130 -5.52 16.78 -6.57
C HIS A 130 -4.38 17.50 -7.30
N THR A 131 -3.12 17.18 -6.96
CA THR A 131 -1.93 17.79 -7.55
C THR A 131 -1.62 17.25 -8.97
N HIS A 132 -2.31 16.21 -9.43
CA HIS A 132 -2.16 15.69 -10.79
C HIS A 132 -2.81 16.60 -11.84
N THR A 133 -1.97 17.30 -12.60
CA THR A 133 -2.40 18.22 -13.67
C THR A 133 -2.81 17.53 -14.97
N ASN A 134 -2.50 16.24 -15.14
CA ASN A 134 -2.89 15.47 -16.32
C ASN A 134 -4.34 14.93 -16.15
N PRO A 135 -5.30 15.36 -16.97
CA PRO A 135 -6.72 15.02 -16.80
C PRO A 135 -7.01 13.52 -17.00
N ILE A 136 -6.24 12.82 -17.83
CA ILE A 136 -6.39 11.37 -18.05
C ILE A 136 -5.96 10.62 -16.79
N VAL A 137 -4.80 11.00 -16.23
CA VAL A 137 -4.29 10.41 -14.98
C VAL A 137 -5.26 10.69 -13.83
N ALA A 138 -5.73 11.94 -13.71
CA ALA A 138 -6.71 12.31 -12.69
C ALA A 138 -8.02 11.50 -12.82
N ALA A 139 -8.56 11.35 -14.03
CA ALA A 139 -9.76 10.53 -14.27
C ALA A 139 -9.53 9.05 -13.93
N MET A 140 -8.36 8.49 -14.26
CA MET A 140 -8.01 7.11 -13.92
C MET A 140 -7.88 6.90 -12.40
N LEU A 141 -7.22 7.83 -11.70
CA LEU A 141 -7.09 7.77 -10.24
C LEU A 141 -8.45 7.93 -9.58
N LYS A 142 -9.31 8.83 -10.06
CA LYS A 142 -10.69 8.97 -9.58
C LYS A 142 -11.51 7.71 -9.81
N ALA A 143 -11.36 7.05 -10.96
CA ALA A 143 -12.03 5.77 -11.22
C ALA A 143 -11.54 4.64 -10.29
N ARG A 144 -10.27 4.68 -9.85
CA ARG A 144 -9.68 3.68 -8.95
C ARG A 144 -10.00 3.93 -7.48
N PHE A 145 -9.89 5.17 -7.03
CA PHE A 145 -10.00 5.55 -5.62
C PHE A 145 -11.35 6.17 -5.26
N GLY A 146 -12.13 6.61 -6.23
CA GLY A 146 -13.51 7.08 -6.05
C GLY A 146 -14.52 5.95 -5.96
N GLN A 147 -14.10 4.75 -5.55
CA GLN A 147 -14.98 3.60 -5.34
C GLN A 147 -14.89 3.18 -3.87
N ARG A 148 -16.00 2.67 -3.34
CA ARG A 148 -16.06 2.00 -2.04
C ARG A 148 -16.67 0.60 -2.20
N PRO A 149 -16.25 -0.38 -1.41
CA PRO A 149 -16.86 -1.70 -1.43
C PRO A 149 -18.21 -1.68 -0.69
N LEU A 150 -19.22 -2.27 -1.31
CA LEU A 150 -20.47 -2.69 -0.68
C LEU A 150 -20.40 -4.20 -0.43
N TRP A 151 -20.38 -4.60 0.83
CA TRP A 151 -20.23 -5.98 1.27
C TRP A 151 -21.58 -6.65 1.42
N ALA A 152 -21.68 -7.93 1.07
CA ALA A 152 -22.82 -8.76 1.47
C ALA A 152 -22.82 -8.95 3.00
N ASP A 153 -24.00 -8.89 3.62
CA ASP A 153 -24.16 -9.03 5.07
C ASP A 153 -23.53 -10.33 5.61
N SER A 154 -23.58 -11.40 4.82
CA SER A 154 -22.95 -12.68 5.17
C SER A 154 -21.42 -12.60 5.30
N VAL A 155 -20.75 -11.79 4.48
CA VAL A 155 -19.30 -11.57 4.59
C VAL A 155 -18.98 -10.72 5.80
N VAL A 156 -19.77 -9.67 6.05
CA VAL A 156 -19.59 -8.83 7.23
C VAL A 156 -19.72 -9.67 8.50
N ALA A 157 -20.77 -10.50 8.59
CA ALA A 157 -20.96 -11.40 9.71
C ALA A 157 -19.79 -12.39 9.90
N GLU A 158 -19.36 -13.05 8.81
CA GLU A 158 -18.21 -13.98 8.83
C GLU A 158 -16.93 -13.31 9.33
N VAL A 159 -16.62 -12.11 8.83
CA VAL A 159 -15.43 -11.35 9.23
C VAL A 159 -15.53 -10.87 10.68
N CYS A 160 -16.70 -10.39 11.11
CA CYS A 160 -16.91 -9.97 12.50
C CYS A 160 -16.80 -11.13 13.49
N GLU A 161 -17.33 -12.31 13.15
CA GLU A 161 -17.19 -13.52 13.97
C GLU A 161 -15.74 -13.97 14.07
N ALA A 162 -15.02 -13.97 12.94
CA ALA A 162 -13.59 -14.26 12.91
C ALA A 162 -12.79 -13.25 13.74
N ALA A 163 -13.11 -11.95 13.64
CA ALA A 163 -12.46 -10.90 14.40
C ALA A 163 -12.70 -11.02 15.90
N ALA A 164 -13.93 -11.38 16.31
CA ALA A 164 -14.27 -11.62 17.71
C ALA A 164 -13.51 -12.80 18.34
N SER A 165 -13.04 -13.73 17.50
CA SER A 165 -12.25 -14.89 17.92
C SER A 165 -10.75 -14.58 18.03
N LEU A 166 -10.31 -13.40 17.59
CA LEU A 166 -8.91 -13.01 17.69
C LEU A 166 -8.61 -12.45 19.09
N PRO A 167 -7.37 -12.61 19.58
CA PRO A 167 -6.89 -11.78 20.66
C PRO A 167 -7.10 -10.30 20.31
N GLY A 168 -7.35 -9.46 21.32
CA GLY A 168 -7.49 -8.03 21.13
C GLY A 168 -6.28 -7.40 20.45
N ARG A 169 -6.40 -6.12 20.08
CA ARG A 169 -5.35 -5.33 19.42
C ARG A 169 -3.97 -5.59 20.02
N GLN A 170 -3.02 -5.99 19.17
CA GLN A 170 -1.65 -6.32 19.57
C GLN A 170 -0.73 -5.12 19.49
N PHE A 171 -1.02 -4.18 18.60
CA PHE A 171 -0.25 -2.97 18.43
C PHE A 171 -0.87 -1.78 19.16
N CYS A 172 -0.08 -1.16 20.03
CA CYS A 172 -0.37 0.16 20.58
C CYS A 172 0.85 1.05 20.36
N ALA A 173 0.74 2.05 19.48
CA ALA A 173 1.83 2.98 19.26
C ALA A 173 2.12 3.79 20.54
N ASP A 174 3.40 4.04 20.79
CA ASP A 174 3.87 4.91 21.86
C ASP A 174 3.20 6.29 21.75
N PRO A 175 2.66 6.87 22.84
CA PRO A 175 2.10 8.22 22.84
C PRO A 175 3.02 9.27 22.20
N ALA A 176 4.34 9.20 22.41
CA ALA A 176 5.28 10.14 21.83
C ALA A 176 5.38 10.01 20.29
N ILE A 177 5.27 8.78 19.76
CA ILE A 177 5.19 8.55 18.31
C ILE A 177 3.90 9.13 17.75
N LYS A 178 2.76 8.92 18.43
CA LYS A 178 1.47 9.49 18.01
C LYS A 178 1.49 11.02 18.04
N ASP A 179 2.04 11.61 19.10
CA ASP A 179 2.17 13.06 19.21
C ASP A 179 3.07 13.62 18.11
N PHE A 180 4.16 12.94 17.78
CA PHE A 180 5.00 13.30 16.63
C PHE A 180 4.21 13.24 15.32
N MET A 181 3.48 12.15 15.08
CA MET A 181 2.67 12.00 13.86
C MET A 181 1.60 13.09 13.72
N VAL A 182 0.94 13.47 14.81
CA VAL A 182 -0.14 14.47 14.79
C VAL A 182 0.40 15.89 14.66
N ASN A 183 1.49 16.22 15.37
CA ASN A 183 1.96 17.59 15.49
C ASN A 183 3.08 17.94 14.51
N GLU A 184 3.87 16.96 14.07
CA GLU A 184 5.06 17.18 13.26
C GLU A 184 4.94 16.72 11.81
N CYS A 185 3.92 15.92 11.48
CA CYS A 185 3.69 15.41 10.13
C CYS A 185 2.37 15.95 9.52
N GLU A 186 2.37 16.18 8.22
CA GLU A 186 1.22 16.64 7.45
C GLU A 186 0.52 15.50 6.71
N PHE A 187 -0.22 14.66 7.45
CA PHE A 187 -1.00 13.56 6.87
C PHE A 187 -2.34 13.98 6.26
N LYS A 188 -2.77 15.24 6.49
CA LYS A 188 -4.01 15.82 5.91
C LYS A 188 -4.08 15.74 4.39
N ASN A 189 -2.95 15.47 3.75
CA ASN A 189 -2.86 15.41 2.32
C ASN A 189 -3.33 14.05 1.75
N GLU A 190 -3.22 12.91 2.44
CA GLU A 190 -3.18 11.60 1.76
C GLU A 190 -4.55 11.01 1.38
N HIS A 191 -5.50 10.95 2.31
CA HIS A 191 -6.83 10.45 2.02
C HIS A 191 -7.89 11.34 2.69
N ALA A 192 -8.69 12.04 1.88
CA ALA A 192 -9.72 12.99 2.30
C ALA A 192 -10.80 12.40 3.22
N ASP A 193 -10.85 11.08 3.35
CA ASP A 193 -11.81 10.30 4.13
C ASP A 193 -11.23 9.73 5.44
N GLY A 194 -9.97 10.05 5.79
CA GLY A 194 -9.31 9.52 6.99
C GLY A 194 -8.73 8.12 6.83
N GLY A 195 -8.86 7.49 5.66
CA GLY A 195 -8.41 6.10 5.43
C GLY A 195 -6.90 5.88 5.47
N PHE A 196 -6.10 6.95 5.61
CA PHE A 196 -4.64 6.86 5.77
C PHE A 196 -4.24 6.40 7.17
N ASP A 197 -4.83 6.96 8.22
CA ASP A 197 -4.51 6.53 9.60
C ASP A 197 -4.94 5.07 9.79
N ASP A 198 -6.09 4.68 9.24
CA ASP A 198 -6.55 3.28 9.22
C ASP A 198 -5.59 2.35 8.45
N HIS A 199 -4.93 2.85 7.39
CA HIS A 199 -3.93 2.09 6.64
C HIS A 199 -2.69 1.81 7.50
N LEU A 200 -2.21 2.84 8.21
CA LEU A 200 -1.06 2.72 9.12
C LEU A 200 -1.38 1.80 10.30
N ASP A 201 -2.57 1.94 10.89
CA ASP A 201 -3.05 1.09 11.98
C ASP A 201 -3.19 -0.37 11.53
N PHE A 202 -3.78 -0.62 10.36
CA PHE A 202 -3.85 -1.95 9.78
C PHE A 202 -2.46 -2.57 9.58
N CYS A 203 -1.53 -1.84 8.94
CA CYS A 203 -0.21 -2.38 8.63
C CYS A 203 0.57 -2.72 9.91
N ALA A 204 0.49 -1.85 10.93
CA ALA A 204 1.14 -2.07 12.22
C ALA A 204 0.49 -3.23 13.00
N GLU A 205 -0.85 -3.31 13.05
CA GLU A 205 -1.54 -4.42 13.72
C GLU A 205 -1.25 -5.77 13.03
N PHE A 206 -1.22 -5.80 11.70
CA PHE A 206 -0.85 -7.00 10.96
C PHE A 206 0.58 -7.44 11.29
N ALA A 207 1.53 -6.49 11.34
CA ALA A 207 2.92 -6.77 11.68
C ALA A 207 3.06 -7.30 13.11
N ALA A 208 2.42 -6.66 14.08
CA ALA A 208 2.44 -7.07 15.49
C ALA A 208 1.96 -8.51 15.67
N ARG A 209 0.99 -8.92 14.86
CA ARG A 209 0.36 -10.24 14.98
C ARG A 209 1.04 -11.33 14.16
N TYR A 210 1.55 -11.00 12.98
CA TYR A 210 1.97 -11.98 11.97
C TYR A 210 3.41 -11.78 11.49
N PHE A 211 4.18 -10.85 12.07
CA PHE A 211 5.59 -10.69 11.77
C PHE A 211 6.44 -10.71 13.06
N PRO A 212 6.53 -11.87 13.72
CA PRO A 212 7.19 -11.97 15.02
C PRO A 212 8.68 -11.62 14.91
N GLY A 213 9.18 -10.88 15.91
CA GLY A 213 10.58 -10.45 15.97
C GLY A 213 10.91 -9.21 15.13
N SER A 214 9.93 -8.64 14.44
CA SER A 214 10.04 -7.38 13.69
C SER A 214 9.18 -6.29 14.35
N SER A 215 9.55 -5.02 14.20
CA SER A 215 8.85 -3.94 14.89
C SER A 215 7.64 -3.44 14.08
N PRO A 216 6.44 -3.42 14.69
CA PRO A 216 5.25 -2.81 14.09
C PRO A 216 5.39 -1.31 13.83
N ASN A 217 6.24 -0.61 14.61
CA ASN A 217 6.46 0.84 14.44
C ASN A 217 6.98 1.17 13.04
N VAL A 218 7.75 0.26 12.43
CA VAL A 218 8.22 0.44 11.05
C VAL A 218 7.04 0.62 10.10
N LEU A 219 6.01 -0.22 10.23
CA LEU A 219 4.80 -0.15 9.41
C LEU A 219 3.78 0.88 9.90
N HIS A 220 3.86 1.34 11.14
CA HIS A 220 3.09 2.51 11.55
C HIS A 220 3.65 3.81 10.95
N LEU A 221 4.96 3.84 10.67
CA LEU A 221 5.68 5.04 10.23
C LEU A 221 6.22 4.95 8.80
N HIS A 222 5.91 3.87 8.05
CA HIS A 222 6.58 3.55 6.79
C HIS A 222 6.47 4.63 5.71
N SER A 223 5.44 5.48 5.79
CA SER A 223 5.11 6.51 4.81
C SER A 223 5.57 7.93 5.22
N ILE A 224 6.04 8.15 6.45
CA ILE A 224 6.37 9.51 6.94
C ILE A 224 7.59 10.11 6.23
N CYS A 225 8.53 9.25 5.82
CA CYS A 225 9.75 9.63 5.10
C CYS A 225 9.54 9.67 3.58
N GLY A 226 8.30 9.51 3.10
CA GLY A 226 7.92 9.61 1.71
C GLY A 226 6.84 8.60 1.31
N VAL A 227 5.89 9.06 0.53
CA VAL A 227 4.84 8.22 -0.07
C VAL A 227 5.09 8.03 -1.57
N GLY A 228 4.37 7.08 -2.19
CA GLY A 228 4.56 6.67 -3.59
C GLY A 228 4.44 7.77 -4.65
N THR A 229 4.06 8.99 -4.27
CA THR A 229 3.87 10.18 -5.11
C THR A 229 4.94 11.26 -4.94
N ASN A 230 6.06 10.99 -4.26
CA ASN A 230 7.08 11.99 -3.89
C ASN A 230 6.55 13.09 -2.96
N LEU A 231 5.54 12.78 -2.15
CA LEU A 231 5.08 13.63 -1.07
C LEU A 231 5.72 13.14 0.22
N PHE A 232 6.07 14.09 1.09
CA PHE A 232 6.78 13.84 2.33
C PHE A 232 5.92 14.43 3.44
N PRO A 233 5.19 13.59 4.21
CA PRO A 233 4.43 14.07 5.35
C PRO A 233 5.30 14.83 6.35
N MET A 234 6.57 14.46 6.47
CA MET A 234 7.53 15.09 7.38
C MET A 234 8.62 15.85 6.61
N ASP A 235 8.99 17.04 7.10
CA ASP A 235 10.22 17.71 6.66
C ASP A 235 11.46 16.91 7.08
N PHE A 236 12.42 16.72 6.17
CA PHE A 236 13.68 16.03 6.47
C PHE A 236 14.51 16.69 7.58
N ALA A 237 14.31 17.98 7.87
CA ALA A 237 14.94 18.64 9.01
C ALA A 237 14.52 18.00 10.37
N LYS A 238 13.40 17.29 10.40
CA LYS A 238 12.87 16.60 11.60
C LYS A 238 13.37 15.17 11.76
N LEU A 239 14.23 14.67 10.86
CA LEU A 239 14.82 13.32 10.97
C LEU A 239 15.47 13.03 12.33
N PRO A 240 16.23 13.95 12.97
CA PRO A 240 16.81 13.68 14.29
C PRO A 240 15.76 13.50 15.39
N MET A 241 14.61 14.17 15.28
CA MET A 241 13.51 14.02 16.23
C MET A 241 12.87 12.63 16.07
N LEU A 242 12.61 12.22 14.83
CA LEU A 242 12.11 10.88 14.53
C LEU A 242 13.08 9.79 15.00
N GLU A 243 14.39 9.96 14.77
CA GLU A 243 15.42 9.03 15.23
C GLU A 243 15.40 8.86 16.75
N GLY A 244 15.20 9.96 17.49
CA GLY A 244 15.10 9.93 18.96
C GLY A 244 13.89 9.18 19.52
N LEU A 245 12.87 8.90 18.69
CA LEU A 245 11.67 8.16 19.07
C LEU A 245 11.75 6.66 18.77
N LEU A 246 12.79 6.23 18.05
CA LEU A 246 12.90 4.88 17.49
C LEU A 246 14.20 4.22 17.93
N THR A 247 14.20 2.89 17.95
CA THR A 247 15.46 2.15 17.95
C THR A 247 16.21 2.38 16.63
N GLY A 248 17.54 2.22 16.64
CA GLY A 248 18.33 2.36 15.42
C GLY A 248 17.89 1.41 14.28
N ARG A 249 17.42 0.21 14.63
CA ARG A 249 16.88 -0.76 13.66
C ARG A 249 15.55 -0.30 13.06
N GLU A 250 14.63 0.21 13.89
CA GLU A 250 13.36 0.76 13.40
C GLU A 250 13.61 1.96 12.48
N PHE A 251 14.46 2.90 12.91
CA PHE A 251 14.78 4.09 12.13
C PHE A 251 15.40 3.74 10.77
N LEU A 252 16.31 2.75 10.75
CA LEU A 252 16.89 2.22 9.51
C LEU A 252 15.80 1.77 8.52
N HIS A 253 14.83 0.98 8.97
CA HIS A 253 13.76 0.48 8.12
C HIS A 253 12.77 1.57 7.69
N VAL A 254 12.39 2.48 8.60
CA VAL A 254 11.52 3.61 8.29
C VAL A 254 12.14 4.51 7.22
N GLN A 255 13.45 4.79 7.30
CA GLN A 255 14.15 5.56 6.28
C GLN A 255 14.30 4.80 4.95
N ALA A 256 14.56 3.49 5.01
CA ALA A 256 14.73 2.65 3.83
C ALA A 256 13.43 2.47 3.03
N PHE A 257 12.28 2.49 3.72
CA PHE A 257 11.01 2.03 3.18
C PHE A 257 10.62 2.70 1.85
N PRO A 258 10.60 4.05 1.71
CA PRO A 258 10.12 4.67 0.48
C PRO A 258 11.03 4.38 -0.71
N ALA A 259 12.34 4.31 -0.48
CA ALA A 259 13.32 4.01 -1.51
C ALA A 259 13.20 2.55 -2.00
N VAL A 260 13.06 1.60 -1.06
CA VAL A 260 12.90 0.18 -1.40
C VAL A 260 11.57 -0.05 -2.11
N GLN A 261 10.47 0.55 -1.64
CA GLN A 261 9.16 0.48 -2.30
C GLN A 261 9.27 0.93 -3.76
N ARG A 262 9.86 2.11 -4.01
CA ARG A 262 10.06 2.62 -5.37
C ARG A 262 10.90 1.69 -6.22
N LEU A 263 12.04 1.23 -5.70
CA LEU A 263 12.93 0.33 -6.42
C LEU A 263 12.21 -0.97 -6.80
N LEU A 264 11.39 -1.51 -5.91
CA LEU A 264 10.56 -2.70 -6.12
C LEU A 264 9.57 -2.52 -7.28
N PHE A 265 8.85 -1.38 -7.33
CA PHE A 265 7.92 -1.09 -8.43
C PHE A 265 8.60 -0.86 -9.78
N VAL A 266 9.87 -0.48 -9.79
CA VAL A 266 10.59 -0.11 -11.01
C VAL A 266 11.39 -1.27 -11.59
N SER A 267 12.27 -1.89 -10.80
CA SER A 267 13.25 -2.83 -11.35
C SER A 267 13.82 -3.84 -10.36
N LEU A 268 13.80 -3.56 -9.05
CA LEU A 268 14.50 -4.38 -8.06
C LEU A 268 13.99 -5.81 -8.03
N LEU A 269 12.67 -6.03 -8.07
CA LEU A 269 12.11 -7.38 -8.06
C LEU A 269 12.53 -8.19 -9.30
N LYS A 270 12.59 -7.53 -10.46
CA LYS A 270 13.11 -8.14 -11.70
C LYS A 270 14.60 -8.46 -11.58
N ALA A 271 15.39 -7.55 -11.02
CA ALA A 271 16.82 -7.73 -10.82
C ALA A 271 17.13 -8.88 -9.85
N LEU A 272 16.45 -8.94 -8.70
CA LEU A 272 16.60 -10.00 -7.71
C LEU A 272 16.32 -11.38 -8.32
N ARG A 273 15.28 -11.50 -9.14
CA ARG A 273 14.98 -12.77 -9.82
C ARG A 273 16.00 -13.15 -10.88
N ALA A 274 16.50 -12.19 -11.64
CA ALA A 274 17.56 -12.44 -12.61
C ALA A 274 18.82 -12.95 -11.89
N GLU A 275 19.21 -12.30 -10.79
CA GLU A 275 20.35 -12.71 -9.97
C GLU A 275 20.13 -14.08 -9.33
N ARG A 276 18.93 -14.34 -8.77
CA ARG A 276 18.55 -15.65 -8.23
C ARG A 276 18.74 -16.75 -9.27
N LYS A 277 18.20 -16.54 -10.48
CA LYS A 277 18.32 -17.49 -11.60
C LYS A 277 19.78 -17.69 -12.01
N ALA A 278 20.56 -16.62 -12.07
CA ALA A 278 21.97 -16.68 -12.47
C ALA A 278 22.85 -17.42 -11.44
N ARG A 279 22.52 -17.31 -10.14
CA ARG A 279 23.34 -17.82 -9.04
C ARG A 279 22.81 -19.11 -8.41
N GLY A 280 21.61 -19.56 -8.81
CA GLY A 280 20.94 -20.72 -8.18
C GLY A 280 20.34 -20.42 -6.81
N GLY A 281 20.18 -19.15 -6.45
CA GLY A 281 19.70 -18.69 -5.13
C GLY A 281 20.29 -17.34 -4.74
N LEU A 282 19.76 -16.72 -3.69
CA LEU A 282 20.24 -15.45 -3.10
C LEU A 282 20.76 -15.64 -1.66
N GLY A 283 21.01 -16.88 -1.23
CA GLY A 283 21.53 -17.17 0.12
C GLY A 283 22.86 -16.48 0.46
N ALA A 284 23.67 -16.12 -0.54
CA ALA A 284 24.93 -15.38 -0.38
C ALA A 284 24.78 -13.85 -0.44
N LEU A 285 23.56 -13.31 -0.52
CA LEU A 285 23.31 -11.87 -0.54
C LEU A 285 23.72 -11.25 0.80
N ARG A 286 24.81 -10.48 0.79
CA ARG A 286 25.32 -9.78 1.98
C ARG A 286 24.56 -8.52 2.33
N GLY A 287 23.89 -7.91 1.36
CA GLY A 287 23.16 -6.66 1.54
C GLY A 287 22.95 -5.93 0.22
N VAL A 288 22.30 -4.77 0.32
CA VAL A 288 22.04 -3.85 -0.79
C VAL A 288 22.41 -2.44 -0.37
N ALA A 289 22.87 -1.64 -1.32
CA ALA A 289 23.12 -0.21 -1.13
C ALA A 289 22.33 0.60 -2.15
N PHE A 290 21.74 1.70 -1.71
CA PHE A 290 20.90 2.55 -2.55
C PHE A 290 20.95 4.00 -2.05
N THR A 291 20.36 4.90 -2.83
CA THR A 291 20.24 6.31 -2.48
C THR A 291 18.79 6.61 -2.09
N THR A 292 18.60 7.25 -0.93
CA THR A 292 17.30 7.70 -0.44
C THR A 292 16.79 8.89 -1.25
N TYR A 293 15.54 9.29 -1.02
CA TYR A 293 14.95 10.42 -1.72
C TYR A 293 15.68 11.74 -1.45
N HIS A 294 16.13 11.96 -0.22
CA HIS A 294 16.89 13.15 0.17
C HIS A 294 18.39 13.07 -0.19
N GLY A 295 18.80 12.04 -0.94
CA GLY A 295 20.16 11.91 -1.48
C GLY A 295 21.16 11.21 -0.56
N ALA A 296 20.75 10.74 0.62
CA ALA A 296 21.64 9.97 1.49
C ALA A 296 21.90 8.58 0.89
N LYS A 297 23.11 8.07 1.09
CA LYS A 297 23.43 6.67 0.79
C LYS A 297 23.06 5.82 1.98
N LEU A 298 22.24 4.81 1.75
CA LEU A 298 21.82 3.85 2.76
C LEU A 298 22.21 2.45 2.32
N SER A 299 22.54 1.59 3.28
CA SER A 299 22.77 0.18 3.06
C SER A 299 21.94 -0.64 4.03
N LEU A 300 21.35 -1.73 3.53
CA LEU A 300 20.74 -2.76 4.34
C LEU A 300 21.60 -4.01 4.24
N GLU A 301 21.98 -4.57 5.38
CA GLU A 301 22.60 -5.89 5.42
C GLU A 301 21.61 -6.97 4.96
N GLY A 302 22.09 -8.18 4.69
CA GLY A 302 21.26 -9.24 4.14
C GLY A 302 20.01 -9.52 4.98
N GLY A 303 20.17 -9.64 6.30
CA GLY A 303 19.05 -9.85 7.23
C GLY A 303 18.02 -8.72 7.18
N ASP A 304 18.48 -7.48 7.32
CA ASP A 304 17.62 -6.30 7.30
C ASP A 304 16.96 -6.12 5.92
N PHE A 305 17.65 -6.44 4.83
CA PHE A 305 17.05 -6.37 3.50
C PHE A 305 15.88 -7.35 3.35
N TRP A 306 16.01 -8.58 3.85
CA TRP A 306 14.91 -9.55 3.84
C TRP A 306 13.75 -9.11 4.75
N GLU A 307 14.05 -8.54 5.93
CA GLU A 307 13.03 -7.94 6.80
C GLU A 307 12.28 -6.82 6.08
N GLN A 308 13.02 -5.92 5.41
CA GLN A 308 12.46 -4.82 4.64
C GLN A 308 11.51 -5.30 3.54
N LEU A 309 11.84 -6.38 2.84
CA LEU A 309 10.96 -6.97 1.83
C LEU A 309 9.68 -7.56 2.42
N ASN A 310 9.71 -8.08 3.65
CA ASN A 310 8.51 -8.54 4.34
C ASN A 310 7.62 -7.36 4.77
N TYR A 311 8.18 -6.24 5.22
CA TYR A 311 7.39 -5.01 5.44
C TYR A 311 6.70 -4.55 4.14
N GLN A 312 7.39 -4.60 3.00
CA GLN A 312 6.81 -4.26 1.70
C GLN A 312 5.70 -5.22 1.27
N LEU A 313 5.83 -6.51 1.61
CA LEU A 313 4.81 -7.52 1.37
C LEU A 313 3.54 -7.26 2.19
N ILE A 314 3.67 -6.95 3.48
CA ILE A 314 2.54 -6.60 4.34
C ILE A 314 1.86 -5.32 3.84
N HIS A 315 2.65 -4.28 3.57
CA HIS A 315 2.14 -3.01 3.09
C HIS A 315 1.29 -3.15 1.82
N VAL A 316 1.72 -4.01 0.87
CA VAL A 316 0.95 -4.16 -0.37
C VAL A 316 -0.39 -4.86 -0.20
N LEU A 317 -0.63 -5.56 0.92
CA LEU A 317 -1.92 -6.21 1.20
C LEU A 317 -3.08 -5.23 1.12
N ASP A 318 -2.91 -4.02 1.65
CA ASP A 318 -3.96 -3.00 1.66
C ASP A 318 -4.20 -2.35 0.29
N PHE A 319 -3.54 -2.80 -0.76
CA PHE A 319 -3.77 -2.33 -2.13
C PHE A 319 -4.26 -3.42 -3.08
N LEU A 320 -4.42 -4.65 -2.58
CA LEU A 320 -4.92 -5.78 -3.37
C LEU A 320 -6.44 -5.69 -3.56
N PRO A 321 -6.96 -6.06 -4.74
CA PRO A 321 -8.39 -6.10 -4.97
C PRO A 321 -9.07 -7.10 -4.02
N VAL A 322 -10.29 -6.78 -3.58
CA VAL A 322 -11.06 -7.65 -2.68
C VAL A 322 -11.84 -8.75 -3.41
N GLN A 323 -11.85 -8.70 -4.75
CA GLN A 323 -12.55 -9.68 -5.56
C GLN A 323 -11.98 -9.78 -6.99
N ARG A 324 -12.49 -10.74 -7.78
CA ARG A 324 -12.19 -10.94 -9.21
C ARG A 324 -10.75 -11.31 -9.50
N TRP A 325 -10.05 -11.98 -8.60
CA TRP A 325 -8.61 -12.22 -8.73
C TRP A 325 -8.19 -12.89 -10.05
N PRO A 326 -8.93 -13.89 -10.59
CA PRO A 326 -8.63 -14.45 -11.91
C PRO A 326 -8.65 -13.42 -13.05
N SER A 327 -9.52 -12.42 -12.97
CA SER A 327 -9.62 -11.32 -13.94
C SER A 327 -8.60 -10.20 -13.67
N GLN A 328 -8.09 -10.11 -12.43
CA GLN A 328 -7.08 -9.14 -12.01
C GLN A 328 -5.64 -9.63 -12.23
N ARG A 329 -5.42 -10.72 -12.97
CA ARG A 329 -4.06 -11.19 -13.35
C ARG A 329 -3.25 -10.13 -14.11
N GLY A 330 -3.93 -9.19 -14.76
CA GLY A 330 -3.33 -8.03 -15.42
C GLY A 330 -2.86 -6.93 -14.46
N ASP A 331 -3.39 -6.91 -13.25
CA ASP A 331 -3.16 -5.84 -12.28
C ASP A 331 -1.70 -5.85 -11.77
N PRO A 332 -0.97 -4.73 -11.88
CA PRO A 332 0.42 -4.66 -11.46
C PRO A 332 0.64 -4.85 -9.97
N THR A 333 -0.31 -4.45 -9.11
CA THR A 333 -0.24 -4.65 -7.66
C THR A 333 -0.40 -6.13 -7.32
N VAL A 334 -1.37 -6.82 -7.94
CA VAL A 334 -1.54 -8.28 -7.81
C VAL A 334 -0.28 -9.02 -8.27
N ARG A 335 0.25 -8.68 -9.45
CA ARG A 335 1.49 -9.27 -9.95
C ARG A 335 2.64 -9.02 -8.99
N PHE A 336 2.81 -7.80 -8.50
CA PHE A 336 3.87 -7.46 -7.57
C PHE A 336 3.79 -8.30 -6.29
N PHE A 337 2.61 -8.39 -5.66
CA PHE A 337 2.40 -9.20 -4.46
C PHE A 337 2.77 -10.66 -4.67
N VAL A 338 2.18 -11.30 -5.69
CA VAL A 338 2.45 -12.71 -6.03
C VAL A 338 3.94 -12.92 -6.23
N GLN A 339 4.56 -11.98 -6.92
CA GLN A 339 5.95 -12.10 -7.28
C GLN A 339 6.91 -11.94 -6.10
N LEU A 340 6.64 -10.99 -5.20
CA LEU A 340 7.40 -10.77 -3.99
C LEU A 340 7.22 -11.93 -3.01
N HIS A 341 5.97 -12.36 -2.78
CA HIS A 341 5.63 -13.50 -1.94
C HIS A 341 6.38 -14.76 -2.37
N GLN A 342 6.32 -15.08 -3.67
CA GLN A 342 7.01 -16.23 -4.24
C GLN A 342 8.53 -16.13 -4.06
N LEU A 343 9.14 -14.97 -4.33
CA LEU A 343 10.59 -14.79 -4.14
C LEU A 343 10.99 -15.05 -2.69
N LEU A 344 10.26 -14.47 -1.73
CA LEU A 344 10.53 -14.65 -0.30
C LEU A 344 10.37 -16.12 0.11
N ARG A 345 9.34 -16.80 -0.38
CA ARG A 345 9.13 -18.23 -0.09
C ARG A 345 10.24 -19.10 -0.68
N GLU A 346 10.63 -18.87 -1.93
CA GLU A 346 11.67 -19.62 -2.63
C GLU A 346 13.06 -19.47 -1.99
N GLU A 347 13.33 -18.34 -1.34
CA GLU A 347 14.58 -18.08 -0.63
C GLU A 347 14.54 -18.50 0.85
N GLY A 348 13.39 -19.00 1.35
CA GLY A 348 13.22 -19.28 2.79
C GLY A 348 13.27 -18.01 3.65
N ARG A 349 12.85 -16.87 3.08
CA ARG A 349 12.88 -15.53 3.68
C ARG A 349 11.48 -14.89 3.77
N LEU A 350 10.42 -15.69 3.66
CA LEU A 350 9.07 -15.27 4.04
C LEU A 350 8.99 -15.35 5.57
N LEU A 351 9.25 -14.21 6.21
CA LEU A 351 9.36 -14.08 7.66
C LEU A 351 8.02 -13.69 8.30
N ALA A 352 7.20 -12.91 7.57
CA ALA A 352 5.83 -12.63 7.96
C ALA A 352 4.90 -13.78 7.55
N ASP A 353 3.98 -14.19 8.42
CA ASP A 353 2.92 -15.17 8.17
C ASP A 353 1.82 -14.56 7.28
N VAL A 354 2.20 -14.27 6.03
CA VAL A 354 1.29 -13.83 4.98
C VAL A 354 0.89 -15.03 4.14
N ARG A 355 -0.36 -15.43 4.27
CA ARG A 355 -0.95 -16.52 3.52
C ARG A 355 -1.42 -16.05 2.16
N ALA A 356 -1.15 -16.84 1.13
CA ALA A 356 -1.59 -16.58 -0.23
C ALA A 356 -2.43 -17.75 -0.79
N ASP A 357 -2.66 -18.79 0.02
CA ASP A 357 -3.45 -19.99 -0.29
C ASP A 357 -4.88 -19.69 -0.76
N ARG A 358 -5.47 -18.59 -0.29
CA ARG A 358 -6.81 -18.12 -0.69
C ARG A 358 -6.85 -17.38 -2.04
N LEU A 359 -5.72 -17.33 -2.77
CA LEU A 359 -5.67 -16.81 -4.14
C LEU A 359 -6.08 -17.86 -5.17
N ALA A 360 -7.36 -18.24 -5.14
CA ALA A 360 -7.93 -19.17 -6.11
C ALA A 360 -7.68 -18.68 -7.55
N GLY A 361 -7.11 -19.53 -8.39
CA GLY A 361 -6.96 -19.26 -9.82
C GLY A 361 -5.86 -18.27 -10.21
N VAL A 362 -4.91 -17.94 -9.34
CA VAL A 362 -3.70 -17.14 -9.69
C VAL A 362 -2.48 -18.07 -9.84
N PRO A 363 -1.91 -18.22 -11.05
CA PRO A 363 -0.73 -19.06 -11.26
C PRO A 363 0.47 -18.57 -10.43
N GLY A 364 1.21 -19.49 -9.81
CA GLY A 364 2.39 -19.19 -8.99
C GLY A 364 2.11 -19.02 -7.49
N VAL A 365 0.84 -19.09 -7.07
CA VAL A 365 0.45 -19.00 -5.65
C VAL A 365 0.03 -20.35 -5.05
N GLY A 366 -0.26 -21.36 -5.89
CA GLY A 366 -0.61 -22.72 -5.45
C GLY A 366 0.39 -23.77 -5.93
N GLY A 367 1.00 -24.48 -4.98
CA GLY A 367 1.80 -25.71 -5.18
C GLY A 367 2.99 -25.79 -4.22
N ALA A 368 3.19 -26.80 -3.38
CA ALA A 368 2.36 -27.91 -2.93
C ALA A 368 2.40 -27.88 -1.38
N GLY A 369 1.25 -28.16 -0.76
CA GLY A 369 1.20 -28.75 0.57
C GLY A 369 1.28 -30.27 0.43
#